data_AF-A0AAU6GGA5-F1
#
_entry.id   AF-A0AAU6GGA5-F1
#
_cell.length_a   1.000
_cell.length_b   1.000
_cell.length_c   1.000
_cell.angle_alpha   90.00
_cell.angle_beta   90.00
_cell.angle_gamma   90.00
#
_symmetry.space_group_name_H-M   'P 1'
#
loop_
_entity.id
_entity.type
_entity.pdbx_description
1 polymer ?
#
loop_
_entity_poly.entity_id
_entity_poly.type
_entity_poly.pdbx_seq_one_letter_code
_entity_poly.pdbx_strand_id
1 'polypeptide(L)'
;MNVNANVDVDGWESGHRAAYGCGAWERACRQGDLLAAWYEEQELFLHAPPPRRTHARSGRHAKWPWGSGPHTVGLLLWRAAHDAGILVDEILLADTLRYCDPEAVPLAAGPLPDAARMGGIGVGSAESVAGVRHVLRAHVAAELPRPRPAGVRLTLGYRVREVLATPDWERGDWPATLVLARQAMGRADDLRERGTWQPTARERSTWARTGLDREPAGERAAPGDRASGWPVRAARLVDLADALSTDADTLPRDSQGSPGPLAQVLVATARACDALRASAEEIGRLWAAEPHEPADPASWELAHVPGALRVQTEETDDLVRAVAVFLWVLTYS
;
A
#
# COMPACT_ATOMS: atom_id res chain seq x y z
N MET A 1 -0.41 -31.11 21.73
CA MET A 1 -1.22 -31.08 20.50
C MET A 1 -2.67 -31.31 20.90
N ASN A 2 -3.46 -30.24 20.95
CA ASN A 2 -4.91 -30.35 20.92
C ASN A 2 -5.37 -29.32 19.90
N VAL A 3 -5.89 -29.85 18.79
CA VAL A 3 -6.19 -29.11 17.57
C VAL A 3 -7.46 -28.29 17.81
N ASN A 4 -7.37 -27.01 17.49
CA ASN A 4 -8.45 -26.02 17.40
C ASN A 4 -9.58 -26.51 16.47
N ALA A 5 -10.43 -27.40 16.94
CA ALA A 5 -11.51 -27.99 16.14
C ALA A 5 -12.87 -27.27 16.32
N ASN A 6 -12.91 -26.06 16.90
CA ASN A 6 -14.19 -25.42 17.25
C ASN A 6 -14.30 -23.91 16.92
N VAL A 7 -13.47 -23.35 16.03
CA VAL A 7 -13.29 -21.88 15.95
C VAL A 7 -13.75 -21.23 14.63
N ASP A 8 -14.22 -21.98 13.63
CA ASP A 8 -14.65 -21.39 12.35
C ASP A 8 -16.01 -21.91 11.87
N VAL A 9 -16.99 -21.89 12.78
CA VAL A 9 -18.32 -22.47 12.56
C VAL A 9 -19.05 -21.83 11.36
N ASP A 10 -18.71 -20.58 11.02
CA ASP A 10 -19.33 -19.81 9.94
C ASP A 10 -18.37 -19.45 8.78
N GLY A 11 -17.14 -19.98 8.78
CA GLY A 11 -16.12 -19.66 7.76
C GLY A 11 -15.54 -18.25 7.83
N TRP A 12 -15.90 -17.45 8.85
CA TRP A 12 -15.52 -16.05 8.99
C TRP A 12 -14.00 -15.84 9.12
N GLU A 13 -13.30 -16.66 9.92
CA GLU A 13 -11.83 -16.57 10.04
C GLU A 13 -11.13 -17.12 8.79
N SER A 14 -11.69 -18.15 8.15
CA SER A 14 -11.19 -18.63 6.86
C SER A 14 -11.34 -17.58 5.75
N GLY A 15 -12.43 -16.83 5.73
CA GLY A 15 -12.64 -15.70 4.82
C GLY A 15 -11.55 -14.63 4.96
N HIS A 16 -11.18 -14.27 6.20
CA HIS A 16 -10.08 -13.35 6.44
C HIS A 16 -8.73 -13.88 5.95
N ARG A 17 -8.43 -15.15 6.21
CA ARG A 17 -7.17 -15.76 5.74
C ARG A 17 -7.11 -15.82 4.22
N ALA A 18 -8.23 -16.10 3.56
CA ALA A 18 -8.30 -16.08 2.09
C ALA A 18 -8.08 -14.66 1.54
N ALA A 19 -8.77 -13.67 2.09
CA ALA A 19 -8.71 -12.28 1.61
C ALA A 19 -7.38 -11.57 1.94
N TYR A 20 -6.80 -11.84 3.12
CA TYR A 20 -5.67 -11.05 3.66
C TYR A 20 -4.40 -11.85 3.93
N GLY A 21 -4.44 -13.18 3.80
CA GLY A 21 -3.34 -14.07 4.20
C GLY A 21 -3.12 -14.15 5.72
N CYS A 22 -4.03 -13.60 6.52
CA CYS A 22 -3.95 -13.55 7.98
C CYS A 22 -5.34 -13.58 8.61
N GLY A 23 -5.44 -13.84 9.92
CA GLY A 23 -6.73 -13.87 10.63
C GLY A 23 -7.28 -12.46 10.91
N ALA A 24 -8.56 -12.39 11.32
CA ALA A 24 -9.27 -11.13 11.51
C ALA A 24 -8.59 -10.22 12.55
N TRP A 25 -8.15 -10.79 13.67
CA TRP A 25 -7.47 -10.03 14.73
C TRP A 25 -6.15 -9.41 14.26
N GLU A 26 -5.35 -10.17 13.53
CA GLU A 26 -4.06 -9.70 13.01
C GLU A 26 -4.26 -8.57 12.00
N ARG A 27 -5.24 -8.70 11.10
CA ARG A 27 -5.61 -7.64 10.15
C ARG A 27 -6.07 -6.38 10.88
N ALA A 28 -6.96 -6.52 11.85
CA ALA A 28 -7.49 -5.39 12.61
C ALA A 28 -6.41 -4.64 13.39
N CYS A 29 -5.47 -5.35 14.04
CA CYS A 29 -4.32 -4.72 14.70
C CYS A 29 -3.45 -3.97 13.69
N ARG A 30 -3.01 -4.61 12.59
CA ARG A 30 -2.17 -3.95 11.57
C ARG A 30 -2.79 -2.65 11.06
N GLN A 31 -4.10 -2.64 10.83
CA GLN A 31 -4.82 -1.45 10.38
C GLN A 31 -4.97 -0.42 11.49
N GLY A 32 -5.27 -0.85 12.72
CA GLY A 32 -5.31 0.03 13.89
C GLY A 32 -3.99 0.75 14.13
N ASP A 33 -2.87 0.02 14.07
CA ASP A 33 -1.50 0.56 14.14
C ASP A 33 -1.24 1.61 13.06
N LEU A 34 -1.71 1.38 11.84
CA LEU A 34 -1.53 2.26 10.69
C LEU A 34 -2.29 3.58 10.87
N LEU A 35 -3.58 3.48 11.21
CA LEU A 35 -4.46 4.63 11.44
C LEU A 35 -3.91 5.50 12.58
N ALA A 36 -3.53 4.86 13.67
CA ALA A 36 -2.94 5.51 14.83
C ALA A 36 -1.63 6.24 14.49
N ALA A 37 -0.70 5.57 13.79
CA ALA A 37 0.57 6.18 13.38
C ALA A 37 0.37 7.38 12.44
N TRP A 38 -0.58 7.28 11.50
CA TRP A 38 -0.91 8.40 10.62
C TRP A 38 -1.46 9.59 11.40
N TYR A 39 -2.36 9.35 12.35
CA TYR A 39 -2.94 10.41 13.19
C TYR A 39 -1.88 11.15 14.00
N GLU A 40 -0.97 10.41 14.66
CA GLU A 40 0.13 10.99 15.43
C GLU A 40 1.02 11.90 14.57
N GLU A 41 1.34 11.47 13.35
CA GLU A 41 2.15 12.26 12.43
C GLU A 41 1.42 13.55 12.01
N GLN A 42 0.13 13.50 11.71
CA GLN A 42 -0.64 14.70 11.36
C GLN A 42 -0.76 15.70 12.53
N GLU A 43 -0.98 15.21 13.75
CA GLU A 43 -1.00 16.06 14.95
C GLU A 43 0.34 16.77 15.18
N LEU A 44 1.46 16.09 14.94
CA LEU A 44 2.79 16.70 15.03
C LEU A 44 2.98 17.82 14.00
N PHE A 45 2.46 17.66 12.77
CA PHE A 45 2.52 18.69 11.72
C PHE A 45 1.60 19.89 11.98
N LEU A 46 0.49 19.71 12.70
CA LEU A 46 -0.39 20.81 13.09
C LEU A 46 0.24 21.72 14.17
N HIS A 47 1.22 21.22 14.92
CA HIS A 47 1.81 21.91 16.07
C HIS A 47 3.29 22.31 15.90
N ALA A 48 3.95 21.97 14.79
CA ALA A 48 5.33 22.36 14.51
C ALA A 48 5.59 22.61 13.01
N PRO A 49 6.49 23.56 12.63
CA PRO A 49 6.88 23.73 11.23
C PRO A 49 7.57 22.46 10.71
N PRO A 50 7.38 22.10 9.42
CA PRO A 50 7.91 20.86 8.88
C PRO A 50 9.45 20.86 9.00
N PRO A 51 10.07 19.83 9.62
CA PRO A 51 11.52 19.75 9.65
C PRO A 51 12.06 19.67 8.22
N ARG A 52 13.18 20.34 7.93
CA ARG A 52 13.94 20.08 6.70
C ARG A 52 14.44 18.64 6.76
N ARG A 53 13.74 17.73 6.06
CA ARG A 53 13.88 16.28 6.16
C ARG A 53 15.21 15.78 5.55
N THR A 54 16.29 15.78 6.34
CA THR A 54 17.33 14.74 6.21
C THR A 54 16.71 13.42 6.66
N HIS A 55 16.81 12.37 5.83
CA HIS A 55 16.25 11.03 6.05
C HIS A 55 16.18 10.66 7.54
N ALA A 56 15.00 10.89 8.14
CA ALA A 56 14.77 10.62 9.54
C ALA A 56 14.68 9.11 9.67
N ARG A 57 15.77 8.53 10.17
CA ARG A 57 15.86 7.19 10.71
C ARG A 57 14.63 6.95 11.61
N SER A 58 13.90 5.86 11.35
CA SER A 58 12.70 5.47 12.10
C SER A 58 12.84 5.77 13.59
N GLY A 59 12.10 6.78 14.05
CA GLY A 59 12.07 7.13 15.47
C GLY A 59 11.56 5.93 16.27
N ARG A 60 12.19 5.66 17.42
CA ARG A 60 11.65 4.72 18.42
C ARG A 60 10.17 5.09 18.65
N HIS A 61 9.25 4.15 18.39
CA HIS A 61 7.84 4.32 18.71
C HIS A 61 7.72 4.87 20.13
N ALA A 62 7.17 6.08 20.25
CA ALA A 62 6.91 6.69 21.54
C ALA A 62 6.00 5.73 22.31
N LYS A 63 6.33 5.47 23.57
CA LYS A 63 5.46 4.71 24.46
C LYS A 63 4.15 5.50 24.57
N TRP A 64 3.06 4.92 24.06
CA TRP A 64 1.73 5.56 24.05
C TRP A 64 1.44 6.18 25.42
N PRO A 65 1.09 7.48 25.52
CA PRO A 65 0.95 8.16 26.81
C PRO A 65 -0.13 7.55 27.71
N TRP A 66 -1.04 6.76 27.14
CA TRP A 66 -2.28 6.30 27.77
C TRP A 66 -2.31 4.79 28.08
N GLY A 67 -1.19 4.07 27.97
CA GLY A 67 -1.12 2.63 28.29
C GLY A 67 -1.97 1.70 27.40
N SER A 68 -2.64 2.26 26.39
CA SER A 68 -3.67 1.65 25.55
C SER A 68 -3.26 1.73 24.09
N GLY A 69 -2.23 0.95 23.77
CA GLY A 69 -1.61 0.98 22.45
C GLY A 69 -2.55 0.60 21.29
N PRO A 70 -1.98 0.42 20.09
CA PRO A 70 -2.70 0.13 18.85
C PRO A 70 -3.72 -1.02 18.91
N HIS A 71 -3.52 -1.94 19.86
CA HIS A 71 -4.42 -3.03 20.22
C HIS A 71 -5.84 -2.60 20.60
N THR A 72 -6.07 -1.41 21.16
CA THR A 72 -7.44 -0.93 21.45
C THR A 72 -8.16 -0.51 20.18
N VAL A 73 -7.45 0.12 19.24
CA VAL A 73 -7.98 0.41 17.90
C VAL A 73 -8.25 -0.91 17.19
N GLY A 74 -7.29 -1.85 17.20
CA GLY A 74 -7.47 -3.19 16.64
C GLY A 74 -8.67 -3.93 17.24
N LEU A 75 -8.93 -3.80 18.55
CA LEU A 75 -10.10 -4.40 19.20
C LEU A 75 -11.41 -3.77 18.75
N LEU A 76 -11.48 -2.44 18.64
CA LEU A 76 -12.66 -1.75 18.11
C LEU A 76 -12.99 -2.20 16.69
N LEU A 77 -11.97 -2.26 15.83
CA LEU A 77 -12.12 -2.69 14.43
C LEU A 77 -12.53 -4.16 14.36
N TRP A 78 -11.83 -5.04 15.06
CA TRP A 78 -12.17 -6.46 15.12
C TRP A 78 -13.60 -6.68 15.62
N ARG A 79 -14.00 -5.96 16.67
CA ARG A 79 -15.34 -6.05 17.26
C ARG A 79 -16.42 -5.64 16.27
N ALA A 80 -16.23 -4.52 15.58
CA ALA A 80 -17.19 -4.01 14.60
C ALA A 80 -17.39 -5.01 13.45
N ALA A 81 -16.32 -5.64 12.96
CA ALA A 81 -16.45 -6.70 11.95
C ALA A 81 -17.10 -7.97 12.49
N HIS A 82 -16.70 -8.41 13.69
CA HIS A 82 -17.22 -9.62 14.32
C HIS A 82 -18.73 -9.54 14.55
N ASP A 83 -19.22 -8.44 15.14
CA ASP A 83 -20.65 -8.28 15.41
C ASP A 83 -21.49 -8.13 14.12
N ALA A 84 -20.90 -7.60 13.04
CA ALA A 84 -21.54 -7.48 11.75
C ALA A 84 -21.41 -8.75 10.86
N GLY A 85 -20.53 -9.69 11.22
CA GLY A 85 -20.27 -10.91 10.44
C GLY A 85 -19.60 -10.63 9.08
N ILE A 86 -18.86 -9.54 8.96
CA ILE A 86 -18.21 -9.08 7.71
C ILE A 86 -16.68 -9.12 7.82
N LEU A 87 -15.97 -8.91 6.72
CA LEU A 87 -14.52 -8.79 6.77
C LEU A 87 -14.09 -7.47 7.41
N VAL A 88 -12.95 -7.46 8.10
CA VAL A 88 -12.41 -6.27 8.78
C VAL A 88 -12.31 -5.06 7.83
N ASP A 89 -11.84 -5.24 6.60
CA ASP A 89 -11.73 -4.12 5.66
C ASP A 89 -13.07 -3.54 5.20
N GLU A 90 -14.17 -4.29 5.32
CA GLU A 90 -15.50 -3.90 4.85
C GLU A 90 -16.25 -3.02 5.85
N ILE A 91 -15.73 -2.88 7.08
CA ILE A 91 -16.31 -2.02 8.11
C ILE A 91 -16.38 -0.59 7.60
N LEU A 92 -17.56 0.02 7.70
CA LEU A 92 -17.68 1.47 7.50
C LEU A 92 -17.03 2.18 8.69
N LEU A 93 -16.07 3.07 8.42
CA LEU A 93 -15.36 3.77 9.50
C LEU A 93 -16.30 4.52 10.45
N ALA A 94 -17.42 5.05 9.93
CA ALA A 94 -18.43 5.71 10.75
C ALA A 94 -19.08 4.78 11.80
N ASP A 95 -19.23 3.49 11.50
CA ASP A 95 -19.86 2.53 12.41
C ASP A 95 -18.93 2.19 13.59
N THR A 96 -17.62 2.31 13.42
CA THR A 96 -16.64 2.12 14.51
C THR A 96 -16.81 3.12 15.66
N LEU A 97 -17.37 4.30 15.37
CA LEU A 97 -17.60 5.35 16.38
C LEU A 97 -18.69 4.97 17.39
N ARG A 98 -19.63 4.08 17.03
CA ARG A 98 -20.66 3.58 17.97
C ARG A 98 -20.04 2.77 19.11
N TYR A 99 -18.95 2.07 18.83
CA TYR A 99 -18.19 1.32 19.83
C TYR A 99 -17.33 2.21 20.74
N CYS A 100 -17.27 3.51 20.44
CA CYS A 100 -16.61 4.52 21.26
C CYS A 100 -17.59 5.33 22.13
N ASP A 101 -18.88 4.99 22.13
CA ASP A 101 -19.90 5.69 22.91
C ASP A 101 -19.73 5.36 24.41
N PRO A 102 -19.66 6.36 25.32
CA PRO A 102 -19.64 6.12 26.76
C PRO A 102 -20.82 5.29 27.29
N GLU A 103 -21.97 5.31 26.59
CA GLU A 103 -23.16 4.52 26.94
C GLU A 103 -23.12 3.10 26.36
N ALA A 104 -22.17 2.78 25.49
CA ALA A 104 -22.01 1.44 24.95
C ALA A 104 -21.48 0.47 26.01
N VAL A 105 -21.83 -0.81 25.86
CA VAL A 105 -21.27 -1.89 26.67
C VAL A 105 -19.73 -1.86 26.54
N PRO A 106 -18.97 -1.87 27.64
CA PRO A 106 -17.51 -1.86 27.58
C PRO A 106 -16.99 -3.00 26.69
N LEU A 107 -16.08 -2.70 25.76
CA LEU A 107 -15.53 -3.70 24.84
C LEU A 107 -14.91 -4.90 25.58
N ALA A 108 -14.29 -4.64 26.73
CA ALA A 108 -13.72 -5.66 27.59
C ALA A 108 -14.76 -6.66 28.16
N ALA A 109 -16.05 -6.33 28.14
CA ALA A 109 -17.14 -7.19 28.61
C ALA A 109 -17.78 -8.04 27.50
N GLY A 110 -17.44 -7.82 26.23
CA GLY A 110 -17.92 -8.62 25.10
C GLY A 110 -16.95 -9.76 24.71
N PRO A 111 -17.28 -10.57 23.68
CA PRO A 111 -16.31 -11.40 22.97
C PRO A 111 -14.98 -10.67 22.71
N LEU A 112 -13.89 -11.30 23.15
CA LEU A 112 -12.52 -10.85 22.96
C LEU A 112 -11.72 -11.94 22.20
N PRO A 113 -10.82 -11.56 21.28
CA PRO A 113 -9.82 -12.46 20.72
C PRO A 113 -8.93 -13.05 21.82
N ASP A 114 -8.51 -14.32 21.70
CA ASP A 114 -7.65 -14.95 22.71
C ASP A 114 -6.33 -14.19 22.92
N ALA A 115 -5.75 -13.66 21.84
CA ALA A 115 -4.56 -12.81 21.90
C ALA A 115 -4.81 -11.50 22.67
N ALA A 116 -6.01 -10.91 22.56
CA ALA A 116 -6.39 -9.74 23.35
C ALA A 116 -6.61 -10.08 24.82
N ARG A 117 -7.17 -11.27 25.12
CA ARG A 117 -7.33 -11.76 26.51
C ARG A 117 -5.99 -11.94 27.22
N MET A 118 -4.96 -12.35 26.49
CA MET A 118 -3.60 -12.56 27.03
C MET A 118 -2.72 -11.29 27.01
N GLY A 119 -3.16 -10.21 26.36
CA GLY A 119 -2.35 -9.03 26.01
C GLY A 119 -2.11 -7.97 27.10
N GLY A 120 -2.63 -8.15 28.31
CA GLY A 120 -2.36 -7.27 29.47
C GLY A 120 -3.46 -6.26 29.82
N ILE A 121 -3.22 -5.53 30.92
CA ILE A 121 -4.20 -4.71 31.65
C ILE A 121 -4.56 -3.44 30.85
N GLY A 122 -5.85 -3.28 30.48
CA GLY A 122 -6.40 -2.01 29.98
C GLY A 122 -6.86 -1.97 28.52
N VAL A 123 -6.64 -3.03 27.72
CA VAL A 123 -7.16 -3.11 26.35
C VAL A 123 -8.69 -3.14 26.37
N GLY A 124 -9.32 -2.20 25.66
CA GLY A 124 -10.79 -2.10 25.62
C GLY A 124 -11.45 -1.55 26.90
N SER A 125 -10.67 -0.96 27.82
CA SER A 125 -11.24 -0.22 28.97
C SER A 125 -11.94 1.07 28.49
N ALA A 126 -12.88 1.60 29.28
CA ALA A 126 -13.58 2.83 28.94
C ALA A 126 -12.63 4.03 28.73
N GLU A 127 -11.57 4.12 29.54
CA GLU A 127 -10.53 5.15 29.40
C GLU A 127 -9.75 5.00 28.09
N SER A 128 -9.33 3.78 27.77
CA SER A 128 -8.63 3.46 26.51
C SER A 128 -9.49 3.77 25.28
N VAL A 129 -10.78 3.41 25.34
CA VAL A 129 -11.75 3.64 24.25
C VAL A 129 -12.01 5.14 24.07
N ALA A 130 -12.21 5.88 25.16
CA ALA A 130 -12.32 7.34 25.12
C ALA A 130 -11.05 7.97 24.52
N GLY A 131 -9.89 7.44 24.88
CA GLY A 131 -8.59 7.85 24.36
C GLY A 131 -8.47 7.64 22.85
N VAL A 132 -8.94 6.54 22.26
CA VAL A 132 -8.76 6.29 20.81
C VAL A 132 -9.90 6.85 19.94
N ARG A 133 -10.99 7.35 20.53
CA ARG A 133 -12.13 7.91 19.79
C ARG A 133 -11.73 9.04 18.83
N HIS A 134 -10.78 9.89 19.24
CA HIS A 134 -10.32 11.00 18.40
C HIS A 134 -9.54 10.52 17.17
N VAL A 135 -8.76 9.45 17.30
CA VAL A 135 -8.02 8.81 16.19
C VAL A 135 -9.01 8.34 15.12
N LEU A 136 -10.01 7.54 15.51
CA LEU A 136 -11.02 7.05 14.58
C LEU A 136 -11.86 8.19 13.99
N ARG A 137 -12.23 9.18 14.81
CA ARG A 137 -12.98 10.36 14.34
C ARG A 137 -12.20 11.15 13.31
N ALA A 138 -10.89 11.30 13.47
CA ALA A 138 -10.05 11.94 12.48
C ALA A 138 -10.13 11.21 11.14
N HIS A 139 -10.16 9.88 11.10
CA HIS A 139 -10.31 9.14 9.85
C HIS A 139 -11.71 9.19 9.23
N VAL A 140 -12.76 9.33 10.04
CA VAL A 140 -14.12 9.58 9.53
C VAL A 140 -14.25 10.99 8.96
N ALA A 141 -13.68 11.97 9.68
CA ALA A 141 -13.79 13.39 9.37
C ALA A 141 -12.69 13.90 8.40
N ALA A 142 -11.63 13.14 8.15
CA ALA A 142 -10.44 13.61 7.45
C ALA A 142 -10.74 14.13 6.03
N GLU A 143 -10.78 15.44 5.99
CA GLU A 143 -10.27 16.39 5.01
C GLU A 143 -8.82 16.07 4.57
N LEU A 144 -8.63 15.08 3.69
CA LEU A 144 -7.48 15.11 2.77
C LEU A 144 -7.93 15.72 1.45
N PRO A 145 -7.06 16.44 0.73
CA PRO A 145 -7.47 17.22 -0.41
C PRO A 145 -7.92 16.28 -1.53
N ARG A 146 -9.23 16.16 -1.76
CA ARG A 146 -9.91 16.08 -3.07
C ARG A 146 -11.30 15.43 -2.97
N PRO A 147 -12.20 15.78 -3.92
CA PRO A 147 -13.54 15.22 -3.98
C PRO A 147 -13.51 13.70 -4.20
N ARG A 148 -14.36 12.99 -3.44
CA ARG A 148 -14.60 11.56 -3.63
C ARG A 148 -15.57 11.35 -4.80
N PRO A 149 -15.41 10.30 -5.62
CA PRO A 149 -16.45 9.91 -6.56
C PRO A 149 -17.76 9.65 -5.81
N ALA A 150 -18.88 10.17 -6.34
CA ALA A 150 -20.18 9.95 -5.74
C ALA A 150 -20.48 8.45 -5.64
N GLY A 151 -20.90 7.98 -4.46
CA GLY A 151 -21.29 6.58 -4.23
C GLY A 151 -20.22 5.68 -3.59
N VAL A 152 -18.97 6.13 -3.43
CA VAL A 152 -17.93 5.33 -2.75
C VAL A 152 -18.17 5.33 -1.24
N ARG A 153 -18.40 4.15 -0.66
CA ARG A 153 -18.50 3.94 0.80
C ARG A 153 -17.10 3.95 1.41
N LEU A 154 -16.89 4.75 2.46
CA LEU A 154 -15.60 4.82 3.15
C LEU A 154 -15.45 3.62 4.11
N THR A 155 -14.97 2.51 3.56
CA THR A 155 -14.61 1.34 4.35
C THR A 155 -13.23 1.51 4.98
N LEU A 156 -12.95 0.73 6.02
CA LEU A 156 -11.65 0.68 6.69
C LEU A 156 -10.53 0.33 5.70
N GLY A 157 -10.74 -0.69 4.86
CA GLY A 157 -9.76 -1.12 3.86
C GLY A 157 -9.45 -0.04 2.84
N TYR A 158 -10.48 0.66 2.35
CA TYR A 158 -10.29 1.79 1.44
C TYR A 158 -9.41 2.87 2.10
N ARG A 159 -9.74 3.26 3.34
CA ARG A 159 -8.98 4.30 4.04
C ARG A 159 -7.54 3.89 4.33
N VAL A 160 -7.31 2.64 4.72
CA VAL A 160 -5.98 2.09 4.98
C VAL A 160 -5.11 2.16 3.73
N ARG A 161 -5.64 1.73 2.57
CA ARG A 161 -4.93 1.84 1.29
C ARG A 161 -4.68 3.30 0.89
N GLU A 162 -5.62 4.18 1.20
CA GLU A 162 -5.50 5.61 0.90
C GLU A 162 -4.37 6.26 1.72
N VAL A 163 -4.29 5.92 3.02
CA VAL A 163 -3.19 6.34 3.90
C VAL A 163 -1.85 5.83 3.38
N LEU A 164 -1.76 4.55 3.00
CA LEU A 164 -0.53 3.95 2.45
C LEU A 164 -0.09 4.59 1.13
N ALA A 165 -1.04 5.04 0.31
CA ALA A 165 -0.77 5.73 -0.95
C ALA A 165 -0.61 7.26 -0.79
N THR A 166 -0.66 7.79 0.43
CA THR A 166 -0.54 9.23 0.68
C THR A 166 0.88 9.71 0.39
N PRO A 167 1.06 10.70 -0.51
CA PRO A 167 2.35 11.34 -0.77
C PRO A 167 3.06 11.79 0.51
N ASP A 168 4.40 11.75 0.51
CA ASP A 168 5.25 12.28 1.58
C ASP A 168 5.05 11.67 2.98
N TRP A 169 4.32 10.55 3.07
CA TRP A 169 4.12 9.82 4.31
C TRP A 169 5.32 8.93 4.62
N GLU A 170 5.78 8.86 5.88
CA GLU A 170 7.04 8.18 6.25
C GLU A 170 7.11 6.70 5.83
N ARG A 171 5.96 6.04 5.64
CA ARG A 171 5.89 4.64 5.18
C ARG A 171 5.79 4.48 3.66
N GLY A 172 5.79 5.55 2.87
CA GLY A 172 5.71 5.48 1.41
C GLY A 172 5.73 6.84 0.70
N ASP A 173 6.91 7.35 0.36
CA ASP A 173 7.08 8.54 -0.49
C ASP A 173 7.29 8.13 -1.96
N TRP A 174 6.22 7.61 -2.57
CA TRP A 174 6.25 7.24 -3.99
C TRP A 174 6.53 8.43 -4.93
N PRO A 175 6.16 9.70 -4.63
CA PRO A 175 6.60 10.82 -5.47
C PRO A 175 8.12 10.97 -5.49
N ALA A 176 8.81 10.80 -4.35
CA ALA A 176 10.26 10.85 -4.32
C ALA A 176 10.91 9.73 -5.15
N THR A 177 10.36 8.51 -5.17
CA THR A 177 10.90 7.42 -6.01
C THR A 177 10.78 7.75 -7.50
N LEU A 178 9.67 8.34 -7.94
CA LEU A 178 9.49 8.84 -9.31
C LEU A 178 10.47 9.97 -9.65
N VAL A 179 10.66 10.92 -8.73
CA VAL A 179 11.61 12.03 -8.91
C VAL A 179 13.03 11.48 -9.07
N LEU A 180 13.43 10.51 -8.24
CA LEU A 180 14.75 9.88 -8.35
C LEU A 180 14.95 9.17 -9.70
N ALA A 181 13.93 8.50 -10.21
CA ALA A 181 13.98 7.86 -11.53
C ALA A 181 14.12 8.88 -12.67
N ARG A 182 13.32 9.96 -12.65
CA ARG A 182 13.41 11.05 -13.61
C ARG A 182 14.77 11.76 -13.55
N GLN A 183 15.31 11.98 -12.36
CA GLN A 183 16.65 12.55 -12.17
C GLN A 183 17.75 11.61 -12.68
N ALA A 184 17.61 10.29 -12.51
CA ALA A 184 18.56 9.33 -13.05
C ALA A 184 18.61 9.41 -14.59
N MET A 185 17.44 9.50 -15.25
CA MET A 185 17.38 9.70 -16.70
C MET A 185 18.04 11.01 -17.12
N GLY A 186 17.68 12.13 -16.49
CA GLY A 186 18.26 13.44 -16.79
C GLY A 186 19.79 13.46 -16.62
N ARG A 187 20.32 12.85 -15.55
CA ARG A 187 21.76 12.71 -15.35
C ARG A 187 22.42 11.87 -16.44
N ALA A 188 21.78 10.79 -16.89
CA ALA A 188 22.31 9.95 -17.95
C ALA A 188 22.37 10.70 -19.29
N ASP A 189 21.32 11.47 -19.62
CA ASP A 189 21.32 12.34 -20.80
C ASP A 189 22.39 13.43 -20.73
N ASP A 190 22.54 14.11 -19.59
CA ASP A 190 23.60 15.11 -19.38
C ASP A 190 24.99 14.51 -19.63
N LEU A 191 25.24 13.29 -19.15
CA LEU A 191 26.52 12.60 -19.34
C LEU A 191 26.77 12.23 -20.81
N ARG A 192 25.72 11.85 -21.53
CA ARG A 192 25.75 11.54 -22.97
C ARG A 192 26.03 12.78 -23.79
N GLU A 193 25.32 13.88 -23.54
CA GLU A 193 25.50 15.16 -24.24
C GLU A 193 26.90 15.75 -24.05
N ARG A 194 27.47 15.59 -22.84
CA ARG A 194 28.87 16.00 -22.56
C ARG A 194 29.92 15.06 -23.13
N GLY A 195 29.52 13.94 -23.75
CA GLY A 195 30.42 12.92 -24.29
C GLY A 195 31.16 12.10 -23.22
N THR A 196 30.78 12.25 -21.95
CA THR A 196 31.41 11.54 -20.80
C THR A 196 30.87 10.13 -20.59
N TRP A 197 29.74 9.81 -21.21
CA TRP A 197 29.21 8.46 -21.30
C TRP A 197 28.81 8.18 -22.75
N GLN A 198 29.24 7.05 -23.29
CA GLN A 198 28.78 6.52 -24.56
C GLN A 198 28.17 5.14 -24.32
N PRO A 199 26.88 4.93 -24.63
CA PRO A 199 26.22 3.65 -24.44
C PRO A 199 26.97 2.53 -25.18
N THR A 200 27.34 1.50 -24.43
CA THR A 200 27.95 0.29 -24.97
C THR A 200 26.95 -0.50 -25.82
N ALA A 201 27.42 -1.42 -26.66
CA ALA A 201 26.54 -2.33 -27.40
C ALA A 201 25.60 -3.14 -26.49
N ARG A 202 26.04 -3.45 -25.26
CA ARG A 202 25.26 -4.16 -24.25
C ARG A 202 24.16 -3.29 -23.64
N GLU A 203 24.43 -2.00 -23.42
CA GLU A 203 23.42 -1.04 -22.96
C GLU A 203 22.38 -0.74 -24.05
N ARG A 204 22.81 -0.67 -25.32
CA ARG A 204 21.89 -0.48 -26.46
C ARG A 204 20.98 -1.68 -26.71
N SER A 205 21.41 -2.90 -26.38
CA SER A 205 20.55 -4.08 -26.52
C SER A 205 19.47 -4.16 -25.44
N THR A 206 19.56 -3.39 -24.36
CA THR A 206 18.58 -3.36 -23.26
C THR A 206 17.17 -3.01 -23.75
N TRP A 207 17.03 -2.14 -24.75
CA TRP A 207 15.72 -1.83 -25.34
C TRP A 207 14.98 -3.09 -25.79
N ALA A 208 15.63 -3.93 -26.60
CA ALA A 208 15.04 -5.16 -27.11
C ALA A 208 14.80 -6.24 -26.03
N ARG A 209 15.60 -6.23 -24.95
CA ARG A 209 15.50 -7.20 -23.85
C ARG A 209 14.38 -6.87 -22.86
N THR A 210 14.30 -5.61 -22.46
CA THR A 210 13.27 -5.14 -21.52
C THR A 210 11.88 -5.21 -22.14
N GLY A 211 11.75 -5.11 -23.47
CA GLY A 211 10.50 -5.30 -24.19
C GLY A 211 9.42 -4.29 -23.80
N LEU A 212 9.83 -3.10 -23.30
CA LEU A 212 8.93 -2.03 -22.87
C LEU A 212 8.06 -1.47 -24.00
N ASP A 213 8.40 -1.77 -25.26
CA ASP A 213 7.65 -1.44 -26.47
C ASP A 213 6.54 -2.45 -26.81
N ARG A 214 6.53 -3.62 -26.16
CA ARG A 214 5.53 -4.65 -26.40
C ARG A 214 4.38 -4.45 -25.44
N GLU A 215 3.17 -4.29 -25.98
CA GLU A 215 1.97 -4.56 -25.18
C GLU A 215 2.08 -5.99 -24.63
N PRO A 216 1.92 -6.19 -23.32
CA PRO A 216 1.96 -7.53 -22.75
C PRO A 216 0.91 -8.38 -23.46
N ALA A 217 1.28 -9.59 -23.87
CA ALA A 217 0.37 -10.53 -24.52
C ALA A 217 -0.88 -10.90 -23.67
N GLY A 218 -0.95 -10.43 -22.42
CA GLY A 218 -2.05 -10.62 -21.47
C GLY A 218 -3.18 -9.57 -21.51
N GLU A 219 -3.15 -8.56 -22.38
CA GLU A 219 -4.39 -7.80 -22.66
C GLU A 219 -5.45 -8.64 -23.39
N ARG A 220 -5.05 -9.80 -23.93
CA ARG A 220 -5.96 -10.90 -24.23
C ARG A 220 -5.91 -11.89 -23.07
N ALA A 221 -6.73 -11.65 -22.05
CA ALA A 221 -7.01 -12.61 -20.99
C ALA A 221 -7.15 -14.01 -21.61
N ALA A 222 -6.35 -14.97 -21.13
CA ALA A 222 -6.62 -16.37 -21.47
C ALA A 222 -8.05 -16.68 -21.00
N PRO A 223 -8.82 -17.52 -21.71
CA PRO A 223 -10.16 -17.91 -21.24
C PRO A 223 -10.04 -18.56 -19.85
N GLY A 224 -10.36 -17.81 -18.78
CA GLY A 224 -10.18 -18.22 -17.39
C GLY A 224 -9.39 -17.25 -16.51
N ASP A 225 -8.69 -16.25 -17.06
CA ASP A 225 -8.10 -15.17 -16.26
C ASP A 225 -9.19 -14.23 -15.76
N ARG A 226 -9.42 -14.26 -14.45
CA ARG A 226 -10.53 -13.54 -13.80
C ARG A 226 -10.20 -12.08 -13.52
N ALA A 227 -8.93 -11.66 -13.54
CA ALA A 227 -8.54 -10.30 -13.17
C ALA A 227 -8.60 -9.36 -14.37
N SER A 228 -9.22 -8.19 -14.19
CA SER A 228 -9.24 -7.11 -15.17
C SER A 228 -9.07 -5.75 -14.46
N GLY A 229 -8.77 -4.68 -15.20
CA GLY A 229 -8.65 -3.34 -14.64
C GLY A 229 -7.36 -3.12 -13.83
N TRP A 230 -7.45 -2.40 -12.71
CA TRP A 230 -6.29 -2.01 -11.90
C TRP A 230 -5.41 -3.17 -11.41
N PRO A 231 -5.94 -4.31 -10.91
CA PRO A 231 -5.11 -5.43 -10.45
C PRO A 231 -4.12 -5.94 -11.50
N VAL A 232 -4.55 -6.05 -12.77
CA VAL A 232 -3.69 -6.48 -13.88
C VAL A 232 -2.62 -5.43 -14.19
N ARG A 233 -3.00 -4.15 -14.23
CA ARG A 233 -2.05 -3.04 -14.47
C ARG A 233 -0.97 -2.99 -13.38
N ALA A 234 -1.37 -3.09 -12.11
CA ALA A 234 -0.45 -3.05 -10.98
C ALA A 234 0.48 -4.27 -10.96
N ALA A 235 -0.04 -5.48 -11.20
CA ALA A 235 0.78 -6.69 -11.30
C ALA A 235 1.84 -6.58 -12.42
N ARG A 236 1.46 -6.09 -13.59
CA ARG A 236 2.40 -5.83 -14.70
C ARG A 236 3.53 -4.89 -14.28
N LEU A 237 3.22 -3.80 -13.60
CA LEU A 237 4.24 -2.86 -13.12
C LEU A 237 5.19 -3.54 -12.14
N VAL A 238 4.69 -4.38 -11.23
CA VAL A 238 5.52 -5.16 -10.31
C VAL A 238 6.42 -6.14 -11.05
N ASP A 239 5.90 -6.87 -12.05
CA ASP A 239 6.72 -7.77 -12.88
C ASP A 239 7.82 -7.01 -13.63
N LEU A 240 7.50 -5.81 -14.12
CA LEU A 240 8.48 -4.91 -14.74
C LEU A 240 9.55 -4.47 -13.74
N ALA A 241 9.23 -4.29 -12.45
CA ALA A 241 10.22 -3.98 -11.44
C ALA A 241 11.31 -5.07 -11.38
N ASP A 242 10.89 -6.34 -11.34
CA ASP A 242 11.78 -7.49 -11.28
C ASP A 242 12.62 -7.62 -12.56
N ALA A 243 12.00 -7.43 -13.72
CA ALA A 243 12.67 -7.45 -15.01
C ALA A 243 13.72 -6.33 -15.14
N LEU A 244 13.35 -5.08 -14.80
CA LEU A 244 14.24 -3.92 -14.87
C LEU A 244 15.41 -4.03 -13.89
N SER A 245 15.15 -4.52 -12.66
CA SER A 245 16.20 -4.75 -11.66
C SER A 245 17.18 -5.83 -12.14
N THR A 246 16.66 -6.95 -12.65
CA THR A 246 17.48 -8.03 -13.20
C THR A 246 18.34 -7.53 -14.35
N ASP A 247 17.76 -6.77 -15.28
CA ASP A 247 18.49 -6.22 -16.41
C ASP A 247 19.56 -5.22 -15.96
N ALA A 248 19.30 -4.39 -14.95
CA ALA A 248 20.27 -3.47 -14.39
C ALA A 248 21.49 -4.18 -13.78
N ASP A 249 21.30 -5.32 -13.11
CA ASP A 249 22.39 -6.11 -12.54
C ASP A 249 23.31 -6.71 -13.60
N THR A 250 22.81 -6.89 -14.83
CA THR A 250 23.63 -7.34 -15.95
C THR A 250 24.46 -6.22 -16.59
N LEU A 251 24.25 -4.96 -16.25
CA LEU A 251 24.91 -3.84 -16.94
C LEU A 251 26.31 -3.53 -16.38
N PRO A 252 27.17 -2.85 -17.16
CA PRO A 252 28.50 -2.48 -16.71
C PRO A 252 28.47 -1.62 -15.43
N ARG A 253 29.44 -1.90 -14.54
CA ARG A 253 29.75 -1.08 -13.38
C ARG A 253 30.99 -0.24 -13.67
N ASP A 254 31.11 0.89 -12.98
CA ASP A 254 32.31 1.71 -13.06
C ASP A 254 33.49 1.07 -12.33
N SER A 255 34.66 1.72 -12.38
CA SER A 255 35.89 1.25 -11.75
C SER A 255 35.82 1.18 -10.21
N GLN A 256 34.84 1.82 -9.59
CA GLN A 256 34.57 1.77 -8.15
C GLN A 256 33.47 0.75 -7.81
N GLY A 257 32.97 0.00 -8.80
CA GLY A 257 31.90 -1.00 -8.62
C GLY A 257 30.49 -0.40 -8.54
N SER A 258 30.33 0.90 -8.79
CA SER A 258 29.02 1.55 -8.81
C SER A 258 28.29 1.29 -10.14
N PRO A 259 26.94 1.21 -10.13
CA PRO A 259 26.19 1.02 -11.37
C PRO A 259 26.43 2.17 -12.36
N GLY A 260 26.66 1.84 -13.64
CA GLY A 260 26.77 2.84 -14.71
C GLY A 260 25.46 3.63 -14.92
N PRO A 261 25.46 4.68 -15.77
CA PRO A 261 24.31 5.58 -15.93
C PRO A 261 23.01 4.86 -16.29
N LEU A 262 23.04 3.93 -17.26
CA LEU A 262 21.84 3.17 -17.62
C LEU A 262 21.36 2.26 -16.49
N ALA A 263 22.28 1.60 -15.78
CA ALA A 263 21.92 0.75 -14.64
C ALA A 263 21.23 1.56 -13.53
N GLN A 264 21.67 2.78 -13.27
CA GLN A 264 21.01 3.68 -12.31
C GLN A 264 19.59 4.04 -12.73
N VAL A 265 19.36 4.31 -14.02
CA VAL A 265 18.02 4.57 -14.57
C VAL A 265 17.10 3.38 -14.35
N LEU A 266 17.55 2.18 -14.72
CA LEU A 266 16.76 0.95 -14.59
C LEU A 266 16.46 0.63 -13.13
N VAL A 267 17.44 0.73 -12.22
CA VAL A 267 17.23 0.50 -10.78
C VAL A 267 16.25 1.51 -10.18
N ALA A 268 16.38 2.79 -10.52
CA ALA A 268 15.48 3.81 -9.98
C ALA A 268 14.05 3.62 -10.49
N THR A 269 13.88 3.24 -11.75
CA THR A 269 12.58 2.90 -12.34
C THR A 269 11.99 1.64 -11.71
N ALA A 270 12.81 0.60 -11.54
CA ALA A 270 12.40 -0.64 -10.88
C ALA A 270 11.86 -0.36 -9.47
N ARG A 271 12.51 0.53 -8.70
CA ARG A 271 12.03 0.93 -7.37
C ARG A 271 10.70 1.67 -7.39
N ALA A 272 10.45 2.51 -8.40
CA ALA A 272 9.17 3.20 -8.55
C ALA A 272 8.04 2.20 -8.85
N CYS A 273 8.31 1.20 -9.69
CA CYS A 273 7.39 0.10 -9.95
C CYS A 273 7.16 -0.79 -8.71
N ASP A 274 8.23 -1.17 -8.01
CA ASP A 274 8.20 -2.03 -6.83
C ASP A 274 7.42 -1.40 -5.66
N ALA A 275 7.33 -0.08 -5.61
CA ALA A 275 6.51 0.64 -4.62
C ALA A 275 5.01 0.28 -4.68
N LEU A 276 4.54 -0.35 -5.76
CA LEU A 276 3.17 -0.85 -5.89
C LEU A 276 2.99 -2.29 -5.38
N ARG A 277 4.07 -3.04 -5.09
CA ARG A 277 4.04 -4.50 -4.82
C ARG A 277 3.08 -4.87 -3.71
N ALA A 278 3.20 -4.23 -2.55
CA ALA A 278 2.34 -4.52 -1.40
C ALA A 278 0.85 -4.30 -1.71
N SER A 279 0.53 -3.21 -2.43
CA SER A 279 -0.84 -2.90 -2.84
C SER A 279 -1.36 -3.88 -3.90
N ALA A 280 -0.53 -4.25 -4.87
CA ALA A 280 -0.87 -5.22 -5.92
C ALA A 280 -1.16 -6.62 -5.32
N GLU A 281 -0.32 -7.08 -4.40
CA GLU A 281 -0.50 -8.37 -3.72
C GLU A 281 -1.73 -8.39 -2.80
N GLU A 282 -2.02 -7.30 -2.09
CA GLU A 282 -3.21 -7.20 -1.25
C GLU A 282 -4.49 -7.18 -2.11
N ILE A 283 -4.58 -6.28 -3.08
CA ILE A 283 -5.77 -6.13 -3.92
C ILE A 283 -5.96 -7.36 -4.82
N GLY A 284 -4.87 -7.98 -5.29
CA GLY A 284 -4.92 -9.23 -6.04
C GLY A 284 -5.51 -10.37 -5.20
N ARG A 285 -5.16 -10.48 -3.91
CA ARG A 285 -5.78 -11.45 -3.00
C ARG A 285 -7.25 -11.16 -2.74
N LEU A 286 -7.62 -9.88 -2.58
CA LEU A 286 -9.01 -9.50 -2.41
C LEU A 286 -9.85 -9.88 -3.63
N TRP A 287 -9.36 -9.56 -4.83
CA TRP A 287 -10.00 -9.97 -6.07
C TRP A 287 -10.14 -11.49 -6.17
N ALA A 288 -9.09 -12.24 -5.81
CA ALA A 288 -9.13 -13.70 -5.84
C ALA A 288 -10.06 -14.32 -4.79
N ALA A 289 -10.32 -13.61 -3.69
CA ALA A 289 -11.21 -14.04 -2.61
C ALA A 289 -12.68 -13.70 -2.86
N GLU A 290 -13.00 -12.93 -3.91
CA GLU A 290 -14.38 -12.62 -4.28
C GLU A 290 -15.18 -13.91 -4.56
N PRO A 291 -16.33 -14.12 -3.90
CA PRO A 291 -17.13 -15.34 -4.07
C PRO A 291 -17.64 -15.52 -5.50
N HIS A 292 -17.91 -14.41 -6.19
CA HIS A 292 -18.37 -14.37 -7.57
C HIS A 292 -17.65 -13.24 -8.30
N GLU A 293 -17.51 -13.35 -9.63
CA GLU A 293 -17.00 -12.26 -10.43
C GLU A 293 -17.88 -11.01 -10.21
N PRO A 294 -17.28 -9.85 -9.89
CA PRO A 294 -18.05 -8.62 -9.71
C PRO A 294 -18.85 -8.32 -10.98
N ALA A 295 -20.15 -8.09 -10.82
CA ALA A 295 -21.03 -7.76 -11.95
C ALA A 295 -20.57 -6.51 -12.72
N ASP A 296 -19.87 -5.61 -12.03
CA ASP A 296 -19.16 -4.47 -12.62
C ASP A 296 -17.75 -4.33 -12.01
N PRO A 297 -16.70 -4.76 -12.74
CA PRO A 297 -15.31 -4.62 -12.32
C PRO A 297 -14.90 -3.17 -12.02
N ALA A 298 -15.46 -2.18 -12.72
CA ALA A 298 -15.10 -0.78 -12.52
C ALA A 298 -15.64 -0.26 -11.18
N SER A 299 -16.88 -0.63 -10.82
CA SER A 299 -17.44 -0.33 -9.50
C SER A 299 -16.66 -1.02 -8.38
N TRP A 300 -16.21 -2.25 -8.59
CA TRP A 300 -15.35 -2.95 -7.63
C TRP A 300 -14.02 -2.22 -7.45
N GLU A 301 -13.37 -1.81 -8.54
CA GLU A 301 -12.12 -1.04 -8.51
C GLU A 301 -12.30 0.27 -7.72
N LEU A 302 -13.37 1.01 -7.98
CA LEU A 302 -13.67 2.26 -7.27
C LEU A 302 -13.91 2.06 -5.77
N ALA A 303 -14.42 0.90 -5.37
CA ALA A 303 -14.65 0.56 -3.96
C ALA A 303 -13.38 0.11 -3.22
N HIS A 304 -12.37 -0.41 -3.93
CA HIS A 304 -11.18 -1.02 -3.31
C HIS A 304 -9.87 -0.28 -3.57
N VAL A 305 -9.80 0.53 -4.63
CA VAL A 305 -8.59 1.21 -5.10
C VAL A 305 -8.73 2.73 -4.94
N PRO A 306 -8.12 3.32 -3.89
CA PRO A 306 -8.23 4.75 -3.63
C PRO A 306 -7.65 5.61 -4.75
N GLY A 307 -8.16 6.83 -4.87
CA GLY A 307 -7.70 7.79 -5.87
C GLY A 307 -6.18 8.04 -5.83
N ALA A 308 -5.59 8.16 -4.64
CA ALA A 308 -4.15 8.32 -4.49
C ALA A 308 -3.34 7.14 -5.07
N LEU A 309 -3.82 5.91 -4.88
CA LEU A 309 -3.17 4.71 -5.42
C LEU A 309 -3.33 4.61 -6.94
N ARG A 310 -4.48 5.03 -7.48
CA ARG A 310 -4.68 5.16 -8.93
C ARG A 310 -3.72 6.18 -9.55
N VAL A 311 -3.58 7.36 -8.94
CA VAL A 311 -2.62 8.39 -9.36
C VAL A 311 -1.18 7.87 -9.31
N GLN A 312 -0.77 7.19 -8.22
CA GLN A 312 0.55 6.56 -8.15
C GLN A 312 0.78 5.59 -9.31
N THR A 313 -0.24 4.79 -9.65
CA THR A 313 -0.16 3.80 -10.74
C THR A 313 -0.03 4.48 -12.09
N GLU A 314 -0.82 5.52 -12.36
CA GLU A 314 -0.78 6.32 -13.58
C GLU A 314 0.58 7.00 -13.77
N GLU A 315 1.11 7.64 -12.73
CA GLU A 315 2.41 8.31 -12.76
C GLU A 315 3.58 7.33 -12.94
N THR A 316 3.48 6.14 -12.36
CA THR A 316 4.47 5.06 -12.58
C THR A 316 4.39 4.51 -14.01
N ASP A 317 3.19 4.36 -14.58
CA ASP A 317 3.02 3.97 -15.99
C ASP A 317 3.63 5.02 -16.94
N ASP A 318 3.41 6.31 -16.67
CA ASP A 318 4.01 7.41 -17.44
C ASP A 318 5.54 7.42 -17.33
N LEU A 319 6.09 7.13 -16.15
CA LEU A 319 7.54 6.94 -15.98
C LEU A 319 8.06 5.78 -16.85
N VAL A 320 7.39 4.63 -16.85
CA VAL A 320 7.79 3.48 -17.67
C VAL A 320 7.77 3.83 -19.16
N ARG A 321 6.77 4.57 -19.64
CA ARG A 321 6.72 5.08 -21.02
C ARG A 321 7.89 6.02 -21.33
N ALA A 322 8.24 6.91 -20.39
CA ALA A 322 9.39 7.81 -20.55
C ALA A 322 10.71 7.04 -20.64
N VAL A 323 10.89 6.02 -19.80
CA VAL A 323 12.06 5.12 -19.84
C VAL A 323 12.11 4.36 -21.15
N ALA A 324 10.95 3.92 -21.67
CA ALA A 324 10.88 3.26 -22.95
C ALA A 324 11.40 4.17 -24.09
N VAL A 325 10.93 5.41 -24.15
CA VAL A 325 11.42 6.41 -25.11
C VAL A 325 12.93 6.66 -24.94
N PHE A 326 13.40 6.80 -23.70
CA PHE A 326 14.82 6.98 -23.40
C PHE A 326 15.67 5.81 -23.94
N LEU A 327 15.29 4.56 -23.67
CA LEU A 327 15.98 3.37 -24.18
C LEU A 327 15.97 3.30 -25.71
N TRP A 328 14.85 3.67 -26.34
CA TRP A 328 14.75 3.73 -27.79
C TRP A 328 15.76 4.75 -28.38
N VAL A 329 15.82 5.96 -27.82
CA VAL A 329 16.79 6.99 -28.23
C VAL A 329 18.22 6.47 -28.10
N LEU A 330 18.59 5.85 -26.97
CA LEU A 330 19.94 5.30 -26.79
C LEU A 330 20.30 4.21 -27.81
N THR A 331 19.31 3.49 -28.31
CA THR A 331 19.52 2.34 -29.21
C THR A 331 19.72 2.80 -30.65
N TYR A 332 18.99 3.84 -31.08
CA TYR A 332 18.90 4.24 -32.48
C TYR A 332 19.49 5.63 -32.80
N SER A 333 20.01 6.35 -31.80
CA SER A 333 20.75 7.63 -31.97
C SER A 333 22.24 7.45 -31.70
#